data_AF-A0A6I4XQS0-F1
#
_entry.id   AF-A0A6I4XQS0-F1
#
_cell.length_a   1.000
_cell.length_b   1.000
_cell.length_c   1.000
_cell.angle_alpha   90.00
_cell.angle_beta   90.00
_cell.angle_gamma   90.00
#
_symmetry.space_group_name_H-M   'P 1'
#
loop_
_entity.id
_entity.type
_entity.pdbx_description
1 polymer ?
#
loop_
_entity_poly.entity_id
_entity_poly.type
_entity_poly.pdbx_seq_one_letter_code
_entity_poly.pdbx_strand_id
1 'polypeptide(L)'
;SYKDSLGSYHPHFWASKLHFFIDDVPFYNFPYTFGYLFSMGIYAYANQQGSSFEDQYIALLRDTASMTSEELAKKHLNVDLTKPDFWQAGIDQVLKDVEQFMTLTENYVN
;
A
#
# COMPACT_ATOMS: atom_id res chain seq x y z
N SER A 1 -9.19 6.87 11.81
CA SER A 1 -10.65 7.04 12.00
C SER A 1 -11.20 7.85 10.83
N TYR A 2 -12.43 7.58 10.38
CA TYR A 2 -13.05 8.14 9.16
C TYR A 2 -13.36 9.65 9.21
N LYS A 3 -12.74 10.44 10.12
CA LYS A 3 -12.84 11.91 10.23
C LYS A 3 -14.28 12.44 10.06
N ASP A 4 -15.24 11.85 10.77
CA ASP A 4 -16.66 12.24 10.75
C ASP A 4 -17.32 12.22 9.36
N SER A 5 -16.71 11.53 8.40
CA SER A 5 -17.21 11.40 7.02
C SER A 5 -18.34 10.36 6.90
N LEU A 6 -18.71 9.70 8.00
CA LEU A 6 -19.79 8.71 8.04
C LEU A 6 -21.01 9.28 8.77
N GLY A 7 -22.21 9.05 8.23
CA GLY A 7 -23.45 9.50 8.87
C GLY A 7 -23.80 8.77 10.18
N SER A 8 -23.23 7.58 10.39
CA SER A 8 -23.31 6.85 11.67
C SER A 8 -22.16 5.85 11.79
N TYR A 9 -21.88 5.43 13.02
CA TYR A 9 -20.89 4.40 13.32
C TYR A 9 -21.57 3.20 13.98
N HIS A 10 -21.25 1.99 13.53
CA HIS A 10 -21.73 0.78 14.18
C HIS A 10 -20.77 0.38 15.33
N PRO A 11 -21.17 0.51 16.61
CA PRO A 11 -20.25 0.39 17.75
C PRO A 11 -19.61 -1.01 17.89
N HIS A 12 -20.28 -2.05 17.40
CA HIS A 12 -19.79 -3.43 17.44
C HIS A 12 -19.33 -3.95 16.07
N PHE A 13 -18.97 -3.07 15.13
CA PHE A 13 -18.57 -3.52 13.78
C PHE A 13 -17.34 -4.44 13.80
N TRP A 14 -16.46 -4.26 14.77
CA TRP A 14 -15.32 -5.15 14.98
C TRP A 14 -15.75 -6.60 15.22
N ALA A 15 -16.85 -6.83 15.94
CA ALA A 15 -17.33 -8.16 16.31
C ALA A 15 -17.90 -8.96 15.12
N SER A 16 -18.18 -8.31 13.98
CA SER A 16 -18.62 -8.99 12.76
C SER A 16 -17.46 -9.45 11.87
N LYS A 17 -16.21 -9.10 12.20
CA LYS A 17 -15.03 -9.43 11.38
C LYS A 17 -14.49 -10.80 11.76
N LEU A 18 -14.75 -11.80 10.92
CA LEU A 18 -14.23 -13.17 11.06
C LEU A 18 -12.74 -13.21 11.39
N HIS A 19 -11.92 -12.36 10.73
CA HIS A 19 -10.46 -12.34 10.91
C HIS A 19 -9.99 -12.03 12.35
N PHE A 20 -10.83 -11.45 13.22
CA PHE A 20 -10.47 -11.24 14.63
C PHE A 20 -10.68 -12.47 15.52
N PHE A 21 -11.30 -13.52 14.97
CA PHE A 21 -11.52 -14.79 15.64
C PHE A 21 -10.59 -15.90 15.11
N ILE A 22 -9.67 -15.55 14.22
CA ILE A 22 -8.57 -16.43 13.77
C ILE A 22 -7.45 -16.28 14.81
N ASP A 23 -7.24 -17.29 15.64
CA ASP A 23 -6.33 -17.26 16.80
C ASP A 23 -4.95 -17.88 16.52
N ASP A 24 -4.78 -18.55 15.38
CA ASP A 24 -3.54 -19.20 14.95
C ASP A 24 -2.62 -18.30 14.13
N VAL A 25 -3.15 -17.24 13.51
CA VAL A 25 -2.39 -16.29 12.68
C VAL A 25 -2.46 -14.87 13.26
N PRO A 26 -1.43 -14.44 14.03
CA PRO A 26 -1.41 -13.07 14.54
C PRO A 26 -1.32 -12.06 13.39
N PHE A 27 -1.98 -10.91 13.56
CA PHE A 27 -1.96 -9.79 12.61
C PHE A 27 -2.37 -10.14 11.17
N TYR A 28 -3.30 -11.09 10.96
CA TYR A 28 -3.77 -11.53 9.65
C TYR A 28 -4.07 -10.41 8.63
N ASN A 29 -4.58 -9.27 9.08
CA ASN A 29 -4.92 -8.16 8.20
C ASN A 29 -3.70 -7.35 7.72
N PHE A 30 -2.58 -7.38 8.46
CA PHE A 30 -1.39 -6.57 8.17
C PHE A 30 -0.79 -6.84 6.78
N PRO A 31 -0.61 -8.10 6.33
CA PRO A 31 -0.08 -8.39 5.00
C PRO A 31 -0.86 -7.75 3.84
N TYR A 32 -2.18 -7.54 3.98
CA TYR A 32 -2.96 -6.87 2.93
C TYR A 32 -2.58 -5.39 2.81
N THR A 33 -2.52 -4.68 3.93
CA THR A 33 -2.14 -3.26 3.94
C THR A 33 -0.68 -3.10 3.53
N PHE A 34 0.21 -3.93 4.07
CA PHE A 34 1.62 -3.93 3.69
C PHE A 34 1.78 -4.20 2.19
N GLY A 35 1.18 -5.28 1.67
CA GLY A 35 1.30 -5.68 0.27
C GLY A 35 0.79 -4.60 -0.70
N TYR A 36 -0.36 -4.00 -0.40
CA TYR A 36 -0.89 -2.88 -1.19
C TYR A 36 0.07 -1.69 -1.19
N LEU A 37 0.47 -1.20 -0.02
CA LEU A 37 1.35 -0.03 0.07
C LEU A 37 2.74 -0.32 -0.52
N PHE A 38 3.25 -1.53 -0.35
CA PHE A 38 4.53 -1.95 -0.92
C PHE A 38 4.48 -2.00 -2.44
N SER A 39 3.39 -2.53 -3.03
CA SER A 39 3.18 -2.48 -4.48
C SER A 39 3.08 -1.05 -5.03
N MET A 40 2.38 -0.15 -4.32
CA MET A 40 2.26 1.25 -4.73
C MET A 40 3.60 1.99 -4.61
N GLY A 41 4.38 1.71 -3.57
CA GLY A 41 5.74 2.26 -3.42
C GLY A 41 6.69 1.76 -4.51
N ILE A 42 6.63 0.46 -4.86
CA ILE A 42 7.37 -0.11 -5.99
C ILE A 42 6.97 0.58 -7.30
N TYR A 43 5.67 0.78 -7.53
CA TYR A 43 5.18 1.48 -8.72
C TYR A 43 5.67 2.94 -8.79
N ALA A 44 5.62 3.66 -7.68
CA ALA A 44 6.15 5.02 -7.59
C ALA A 44 7.66 5.07 -7.87
N TYR A 45 8.42 4.09 -7.38
CA TYR A 45 9.84 3.93 -7.68
C TYR A 45 10.09 3.61 -9.16
N ALA A 46 9.32 2.69 -9.74
CA ALA A 46 9.43 2.30 -11.15
C ALA A 46 9.29 3.49 -12.10
N ASN A 47 8.34 4.39 -11.81
CA ASN A 47 8.10 5.61 -12.58
C ASN A 47 9.32 6.56 -12.63
N GLN A 48 10.28 6.44 -11.70
CA GLN A 48 11.50 7.24 -11.66
C GLN A 48 12.67 6.59 -12.42
N GLN A 49 12.66 5.27 -12.58
CA GLN A 49 13.78 4.49 -13.14
C GLN A 49 13.65 4.17 -14.65
N GLY A 50 12.46 4.35 -15.22
CA GLY A 50 12.19 4.09 -16.63
C GLY A 50 12.43 2.62 -17.01
N SER A 51 13.06 2.37 -18.16
CA SER A 51 13.24 1.03 -18.73
C SER A 51 14.16 0.10 -17.92
N SER A 52 14.96 0.63 -16.99
CA SER A 52 15.89 -0.16 -16.15
C SER A 52 15.21 -0.88 -14.98
N PHE A 53 13.91 -0.65 -14.78
CA PHE A 53 13.16 -1.18 -13.64
C PHE A 53 12.82 -2.67 -13.76
N GLU A 54 12.62 -3.20 -14.97
CA GLU A 54 12.20 -4.60 -15.18
C GLU A 54 13.18 -5.59 -14.53
N ASP A 55 14.48 -5.44 -14.81
CA ASP A 55 15.51 -6.30 -14.24
C ASP A 55 15.58 -6.20 -12.70
N GLN A 56 15.42 -4.99 -12.16
CA GLN A 56 15.35 -4.76 -10.70
C GLN A 56 14.13 -5.45 -10.08
N TYR A 57 12.98 -5.38 -10.75
CA TYR A 57 11.75 -6.01 -10.28
C TYR A 57 11.84 -7.54 -10.31
N ILE A 58 12.41 -8.12 -11.38
CA ILE A 58 12.66 -9.56 -11.47
C ILE A 58 13.61 -10.01 -10.36
N ALA A 59 14.67 -9.25 -10.08
CA ALA A 59 15.60 -9.56 -8.99
C ALA A 59 14.92 -9.50 -7.61
N LEU A 60 14.07 -8.50 -7.37
CA LEU A 60 13.26 -8.38 -6.16
C LEU A 60 12.32 -9.58 -5.99
N LEU A 61 11.60 -9.98 -7.04
CA LEU A 61 10.71 -11.14 -7.00
C LEU A 61 11.45 -12.44 -6.70
N ARG A 62 12.64 -12.63 -7.30
CA ARG A 62 13.46 -13.83 -7.08
C ARG A 62 13.89 -14.00 -5.63
N ASP A 63 14.16 -12.90 -4.92
CA ASP A 63 14.62 -12.91 -3.54
C ASP A 63 13.47 -12.80 -2.51
N THR A 64 12.22 -12.67 -2.96
CA THR A 64 11.05 -12.58 -2.07
C THR A 64 10.94 -13.83 -1.18
N ALA A 65 10.60 -13.64 0.09
CA ALA A 65 10.52 -14.68 1.13
C ALA A 65 11.84 -15.39 1.48
N SER A 66 12.98 -14.96 0.92
CA SER A 66 14.32 -15.45 1.32
C SER A 66 15.02 -14.59 2.37
N MET A 67 14.50 -13.37 2.63
CA MET A 67 15.02 -12.38 3.56
C MET A 67 13.88 -11.51 4.12
N THR A 68 14.18 -10.62 5.07
CA THR A 68 13.17 -9.67 5.59
C THR A 68 12.72 -8.69 4.51
N SER A 69 11.53 -8.11 4.66
CA SER A 69 11.01 -7.10 3.74
C SER A 69 11.94 -5.87 3.67
N GLU A 70 12.52 -5.47 4.80
CA GLU A 70 13.46 -4.38 4.93
C GLU A 70 14.75 -4.65 4.15
N GLU A 71 15.34 -5.85 4.31
CA GLU A 71 16.53 -6.26 3.55
C GLU A 71 16.23 -6.36 2.06
N LEU A 72 15.06 -6.89 1.68
CA LEU A 72 14.64 -7.02 0.29
C LEU A 72 14.55 -5.66 -0.40
N ALA A 73 13.84 -4.71 0.23
CA ALA A 73 13.70 -3.36 -0.29
C ALA A 73 15.03 -2.61 -0.31
N LYS A 74 15.86 -2.78 0.72
CA LYS A 74 17.19 -2.15 0.76
C LYS A 74 18.10 -2.70 -0.33
N LYS A 75 18.08 -4.00 -0.58
CA LYS A 75 18.92 -4.66 -1.58
C LYS A 75 18.55 -4.27 -3.01
N HIS A 76 17.25 -4.29 -3.35
CA HIS A 76 16.81 -4.17 -4.75
C HIS A 76 16.34 -2.77 -5.14
N LEU A 77 15.90 -1.96 -4.17
CA LEU A 77 15.36 -0.61 -4.41
C LEU A 77 16.20 0.48 -3.73
N ASN A 78 17.18 0.10 -2.89
CA ASN A 78 17.96 1.00 -2.04
C ASN A 78 17.10 1.88 -1.10
N VAL A 79 15.94 1.34 -0.68
CA VAL A 79 14.97 2.04 0.18
C VAL A 79 15.06 1.54 1.63
N ASP A 80 14.80 2.42 2.59
CA ASP A 80 14.60 2.09 4.01
C ASP A 80 13.10 2.08 4.34
N LEU A 81 12.52 0.89 4.56
CA LEU A 81 11.10 0.72 4.86
C LEU A 81 10.69 1.22 6.25
N THR A 82 11.66 1.51 7.14
CA THR A 82 11.38 2.11 8.45
C THR A 82 11.08 3.61 8.37
N LYS A 83 11.27 4.22 7.18
CA LYS A 83 11.04 5.63 6.91
C LYS A 83 9.72 5.85 6.17
N PRO A 84 9.06 7.00 6.37
CA PRO A 84 7.78 7.29 5.74
C PRO A 84 7.86 7.50 4.22
N ASP A 85 9.02 7.92 3.70
CA ASP A 85 9.16 8.44 2.33
C ASP A 85 8.69 7.46 1.26
N PHE A 86 9.05 6.18 1.37
CA PHE A 86 8.62 5.15 0.43
C PHE A 86 7.11 4.93 0.44
N TRP A 87 6.51 4.92 1.63
CA TRP A 87 5.08 4.76 1.81
C TRP A 87 4.31 5.99 1.32
N GLN A 88 4.83 7.18 1.59
CA GLN A 88 4.26 8.43 1.12
C GLN A 88 4.26 8.51 -0.40
N ALA A 89 5.35 8.12 -1.06
CA ALA A 89 5.42 8.10 -2.52
C ALA A 89 4.36 7.19 -3.15
N GLY A 90 4.02 6.07 -2.50
CA GLY A 90 2.91 5.20 -2.92
C GLY A 90 1.53 5.85 -2.70
N ILE A 91 1.33 6.49 -1.54
CA ILE A 91 0.09 7.23 -1.22
C ILE A 91 -0.14 8.38 -2.21
N ASP A 92 0.91 9.09 -2.61
CA ASP A 92 0.83 10.20 -3.55
C ASP A 92 0.31 9.76 -4.93
N GLN A 93 0.53 8.50 -5.33
CA GLN A 93 -0.09 7.96 -6.56
C GLN A 93 -1.60 7.77 -6.38
N VAL A 94 -2.03 7.25 -5.23
CA VAL A 94 -3.46 7.09 -4.92
C VAL A 94 -4.16 8.45 -4.88
N LEU A 95 -3.51 9.48 -4.33
CA LEU A 95 -4.06 10.84 -4.31
C LEU A 95 -4.27 11.40 -5.71
N LYS A 96 -3.35 11.15 -6.66
CA LYS A 96 -3.55 11.55 -8.06
C LYS A 96 -4.76 10.88 -8.69
N ASP A 97 -4.98 9.59 -8.44
CA ASP A 97 -6.14 8.88 -8.95
C ASP A 97 -7.44 9.45 -8.36
N VAL A 98 -7.43 9.81 -7.07
CA VAL A 98 -8.55 10.49 -6.40
C VAL A 98 -8.81 11.85 -7.03
N GLU A 99 -7.77 12.68 -7.22
CA GLU A 99 -7.89 13.99 -7.89
C GLU A 99 -8.46 13.85 -9.31
N GLN A 100 -7.95 12.90 -10.08
CA GLN A 100 -8.44 12.61 -11.42
C GLN A 100 -9.92 12.21 -11.41
N PHE A 101 -10.32 11.34 -10.48
CA PHE A 101 -11.72 10.96 -10.32
C PHE A 101 -12.60 12.18 -10.00
N MET A 102 -12.16 13.06 -9.10
CA MET A 102 -12.89 14.28 -8.76
C MET A 102 -13.06 15.20 -9.97
N THR A 103 -12.01 15.41 -10.77
CA THR A 103 -12.09 16.20 -12.01
C THR A 103 -13.05 15.60 -13.02
N LEU A 104 -13.00 14.28 -13.23
CA LEU A 104 -13.88 13.60 -14.18
C LEU A 104 -15.36 13.63 -13.76
N THR A 105 -15.62 13.71 -12.45
CA THR A 105 -16.97 13.66 -11.90
C THR A 105 -17.58 15.02 -11.60
N GLU A 106 -16.83 16.11 -11.72
CA GLU A 106 -17.26 17.48 -11.36
C GLU A 106 -18.62 17.86 -11.97
N ASN A 107 -18.86 17.50 -13.23
CA ASN A 107 -20.11 17.80 -13.94
C ASN A 107 -21.33 16.98 -13.47
N TYR A 108 -21.15 15.96 -12.62
CA TYR A 108 -22.22 15.09 -12.13
C TYR A 108 -22.59 15.36 -10.66
N VAL A 109 -21.93 16.33 -10.02
CA VAL A 109 -22.17 16.70 -8.61
C VAL A 109 -23.19 17.85 -8.51
N ASN A 110 -23.70 18.36 -9.64
CA ASN A 110 -24.76 19.38 -9.74
C ASN A 110 -26.10 18.77 -10.18
#